data_AF-A0A940CN72-F1
#
_entry.id   AF-A0A940CN72-F1
#
_cell.length_a   1.000
_cell.length_b   1.000
_cell.length_c   1.000
_cell.angle_alpha   90.00
_cell.angle_beta   90.00
_cell.angle_gamma   90.00
#
_symmetry.space_group_name_H-M   'P 1'
#
loop_
_entity.id
_entity.type
_entity.pdbx_description
1 polymer ?
#
loop_
_entity_poly.entity_id
_entity_poly.type
_entity_poly.pdbx_seq_one_letter_code
_entity_poly.pdbx_strand_id
1 'polypeptide(L)'
;DRFHEALNLNQPFAFVGKPCDVSAIRQLSKVDMRVNELCKYLLTLVCGGFAEFTKSQDFIESFKVKEDELSIFRYRGFGNPGRMYIKTKDNREYDREYNSFWGEESTWRIPFRCKICPDSIGDSADISALDTWRGGSPTKEDDGFNAAIVRTKRGLDLINEAAKEKFIHIGDKLTINDINDFQPHQLNRKKAVYARHLGMKKNNSPTIVSKDLRIEEISKLNSEEFNKKEELGILKRIEKI
;
A
#
# COMPACT_ATOMS: atom_id res chain seq x y z
N ASP A 1 17.12 -8.67 -7.80
CA ASP A 1 17.43 -9.78 -8.72
C ASP A 1 16.31 -10.03 -9.73
N ARG A 2 15.11 -10.50 -9.33
CA ARG A 2 14.00 -10.77 -10.28
C ARG A 2 13.61 -9.67 -11.27
N PHE A 3 13.63 -8.39 -10.85
CA PHE A 3 13.33 -7.29 -11.78
C PHE A 3 14.40 -7.15 -12.88
N HIS A 4 15.69 -7.32 -12.53
CA HIS A 4 16.78 -7.33 -13.51
C HIS A 4 16.74 -8.59 -14.37
N GLU A 5 16.36 -9.74 -13.81
CA GLU A 5 16.10 -10.95 -14.59
C GLU A 5 15.02 -10.68 -15.66
N ALA A 6 13.90 -10.03 -15.29
CA ALA A 6 12.86 -9.66 -16.24
C ALA A 6 13.35 -8.70 -17.33
N LEU A 7 14.19 -7.72 -16.99
CA LEU A 7 14.84 -6.85 -17.97
C LEU A 7 15.75 -7.64 -18.92
N ASN A 8 16.47 -8.65 -18.40
CA ASN A 8 17.40 -9.46 -19.19
C ASN A 8 16.69 -10.43 -20.14
N LEU A 9 15.40 -10.72 -19.93
CA LEU A 9 14.58 -11.46 -20.92
C LEU A 9 14.39 -10.67 -22.22
N ASN A 10 14.65 -9.35 -22.21
CA ASN A 10 14.47 -8.45 -23.35
C ASN A 10 13.06 -8.55 -23.96
N GLN A 11 12.05 -8.72 -23.11
CA GLN A 11 10.65 -8.84 -23.48
C GLN A 11 9.82 -7.80 -22.72
N PRO A 12 8.73 -7.28 -23.31
CA PRO A 12 7.80 -6.42 -22.61
C PRO A 12 7.18 -7.11 -21.39
N PHE A 13 7.09 -6.39 -20.27
CA PHE A 13 6.40 -6.87 -19.08
C PHE A 13 5.68 -5.74 -18.34
N ALA A 14 4.80 -6.11 -17.42
CA ALA A 14 4.20 -5.22 -16.44
C ALA A 14 4.77 -5.54 -15.05
N PHE A 15 5.00 -4.50 -14.26
CA PHE A 15 5.36 -4.64 -12.85
C PHE A 15 4.14 -4.34 -11.98
N VAL A 16 3.89 -5.22 -11.01
CA VAL A 16 2.90 -5.01 -9.95
C VAL A 16 3.62 -5.10 -8.61
N GLY A 17 3.52 -4.06 -7.79
CA GLY A 17 4.19 -4.03 -6.48
C GLY A 17 3.63 -2.96 -5.56
N LYS A 18 4.34 -2.70 -4.46
CA LYS A 18 3.96 -1.63 -3.52
C LYS A 18 4.34 -0.27 -4.12
N PRO A 19 3.71 0.84 -3.68
CA PRO A 19 4.07 2.17 -4.14
C PRO A 19 5.56 2.49 -4.04
N CYS A 20 6.20 2.06 -2.95
CA CYS A 20 7.63 2.24 -2.74
C CYS A 20 8.51 1.48 -3.75
N ASP A 21 8.06 0.31 -4.22
CA ASP A 21 8.77 -0.48 -5.23
C ASP A 21 8.66 0.22 -6.59
N VAL A 22 7.47 0.73 -6.92
CA VAL A 22 7.25 1.55 -8.11
C VAL A 22 8.10 2.81 -8.08
N SER A 23 8.17 3.53 -6.95
CA SER A 23 9.07 4.68 -6.82
C SER A 23 10.54 4.30 -7.05
N ALA A 24 10.99 3.14 -6.56
CA ALA A 24 12.34 2.66 -6.79
C ALA A 24 12.60 2.37 -8.29
N ILE A 25 11.66 1.71 -8.95
CA ILE A 25 11.76 1.43 -10.40
C ILE A 25 11.75 2.72 -11.21
N ARG A 26 10.98 3.75 -10.82
CA ARG A 26 11.03 5.08 -11.46
C ARG A 26 12.36 5.79 -11.27
N GLN A 27 13.09 5.53 -10.20
CA GLN A 27 14.47 6.05 -10.08
C GLN A 27 15.42 5.24 -10.97
N LEU A 28 15.28 3.91 -10.99
CA LEU A 28 16.08 3.04 -11.85
C LEU A 28 15.90 3.40 -13.33
N SER A 29 14.68 3.75 -13.76
CA SER A 29 14.38 4.12 -15.14
C SER A 29 15.08 5.39 -15.63
N LYS A 30 15.70 6.17 -14.73
CA LYS A 30 16.51 7.34 -15.08
C LYS A 30 17.95 6.96 -15.43
N VAL A 31 18.39 5.77 -15.06
CA VAL A 31 19.78 5.29 -15.26
C VAL A 31 19.87 4.00 -16.08
N ASP A 32 18.77 3.24 -16.19
CA ASP A 32 18.67 2.05 -17.03
C ASP A 32 17.49 2.21 -18.01
N MET A 33 17.80 2.51 -19.28
CA MET A 33 16.78 2.77 -20.31
C MET A 33 15.89 1.56 -20.60
N ARG A 34 16.37 0.35 -20.35
CA ARG A 34 15.59 -0.89 -20.54
C ARG A 34 14.31 -0.88 -19.73
N VAL A 35 14.27 -0.18 -18.59
CA VAL A 35 13.04 -0.02 -17.81
C VAL A 35 11.97 0.72 -18.61
N ASN A 36 12.33 1.81 -19.29
CA ASN A 36 11.37 2.59 -20.09
C ASN A 36 10.94 1.83 -21.35
N GLU A 37 11.82 0.99 -21.90
CA GLU A 37 11.56 0.20 -23.11
C GLU A 37 10.70 -1.04 -22.83
N LEU A 38 11.03 -1.79 -21.77
CA LEU A 38 10.48 -3.12 -21.51
C LEU A 38 9.37 -3.11 -20.44
N CYS A 39 9.47 -2.28 -19.39
CA CYS A 39 8.44 -2.21 -18.35
C CYS A 39 7.28 -1.31 -18.81
N LYS A 40 6.34 -1.90 -19.56
CA LYS A 40 5.22 -1.18 -20.19
C LYS A 40 4.29 -0.53 -19.19
N TYR A 41 4.04 -1.20 -18.06
CA TYR A 41 3.12 -0.73 -17.03
C TYR A 41 3.70 -0.91 -15.63
N LEU A 42 3.51 0.10 -14.79
CA LEU A 42 3.82 0.12 -13.37
C LEU A 42 2.51 0.26 -12.61
N LEU A 43 2.03 -0.86 -12.08
CA LEU A 43 0.75 -0.96 -11.39
C LEU A 43 1.01 -1.13 -9.89
N THR A 44 0.16 -0.53 -9.07
CA THR A 44 0.29 -0.62 -7.61
C THR A 44 -1.07 -0.70 -6.94
N LEU A 45 -1.04 -1.12 -5.68
CA LEU A 45 -2.12 -0.89 -4.72
C LEU A 45 -1.86 0.39 -3.91
N VAL A 46 -2.92 1.01 -3.38
CA VAL A 46 -2.82 1.98 -2.28
C VAL A 46 -2.47 1.24 -1.00
N CYS A 47 -1.41 1.67 -0.32
CA CYS A 47 -0.72 0.86 0.67
C CYS A 47 -0.76 1.47 2.08
N GLY A 48 -1.37 0.74 3.03
CA GLY A 48 -1.33 1.05 4.46
C GLY A 48 0.00 0.75 5.16
N GLY A 49 1.00 0.22 4.44
CA GLY A 49 2.19 -0.40 5.02
C GLY A 49 2.02 -1.91 5.13
N PHE A 50 3.13 -2.62 5.26
CA PHE A 50 3.11 -4.06 5.50
C PHE A 50 3.31 -4.33 6.99
N ALA A 51 2.71 -5.40 7.49
CA ALA A 51 2.91 -5.86 8.85
C ALA A 51 4.21 -6.67 8.96
N GLU A 52 4.85 -6.63 10.12
CA GLU A 52 5.88 -7.58 10.51
C GLU A 52 5.38 -9.02 10.40
N PHE A 53 6.26 -9.92 9.99
CA PHE A 53 5.93 -11.33 9.79
C PHE A 53 5.44 -12.03 11.07
N THR A 54 5.95 -11.58 12.23
CA THR A 54 5.52 -12.05 13.55
C THR A 54 4.03 -11.91 13.80
N LYS A 55 3.36 -10.90 13.22
CA LYS A 55 1.89 -10.76 13.37
C LYS A 55 1.15 -11.95 12.76
N SER A 56 1.62 -12.44 11.61
CA SER A 56 1.07 -13.65 10.98
C SER A 56 1.43 -14.91 11.75
N GLN A 57 2.64 -15.00 12.31
CA GLN A 57 3.04 -16.13 13.16
C GLN A 57 2.14 -16.24 14.39
N ASP A 58 1.89 -15.14 15.11
CA ASP A 58 0.99 -15.10 16.25
C ASP A 58 -0.44 -15.56 15.90
N PHE A 59 -0.91 -15.24 14.69
CA PHE A 59 -2.22 -15.71 14.22
C PHE A 59 -2.26 -17.23 14.07
N ILE A 60 -1.22 -17.83 13.49
CA ILE A 60 -1.09 -19.28 13.34
C ILE A 60 -0.98 -19.94 14.72
N GLU A 61 -0.12 -19.40 15.59
CA GLU A 61 0.11 -19.89 16.94
C GLU A 61 -1.14 -19.80 17.83
N SER A 62 -2.03 -18.83 17.58
CA SER A 62 -3.31 -18.71 18.31
C SER A 62 -4.21 -19.94 18.15
N PHE A 63 -4.01 -20.73 17.10
CA PHE A 63 -4.68 -22.01 16.86
C PHE A 63 -3.83 -23.24 17.26
N LYS A 64 -2.67 -23.01 17.88
CA LYS A 64 -1.67 -24.05 18.22
C LYS A 64 -1.19 -24.83 16.99
N VAL A 65 -1.05 -24.12 15.87
CA VAL A 65 -0.51 -24.65 14.60
C VAL A 65 0.89 -24.05 14.39
N LYS A 66 1.78 -24.78 13.71
CA LYS A 66 3.08 -24.27 13.25
C LYS A 66 3.04 -23.89 11.77
N GLU A 67 3.90 -22.96 11.38
CA GLU A 67 3.99 -22.47 10.00
C GLU A 67 4.29 -23.59 8.98
N ASP A 68 5.17 -24.53 9.33
CA ASP A 68 5.55 -25.66 8.49
C ASP A 68 4.44 -26.71 8.32
N GLU A 69 3.39 -26.66 9.15
CA GLU A 69 2.18 -27.47 9.00
C GLU A 69 1.20 -26.90 7.97
N LEU A 70 1.36 -25.64 7.55
CA LEU A 70 0.41 -24.98 6.66
C LEU A 70 0.49 -25.50 5.21
N SER A 71 -0.68 -25.64 4.61
CA SER A 71 -0.88 -25.75 3.16
C SER A 71 -1.43 -24.46 2.56
N ILE A 72 -2.21 -23.69 3.34
CA ILE A 72 -2.78 -22.40 2.93
C ILE A 72 -2.69 -21.41 4.09
N PHE A 73 -2.28 -20.17 3.78
CA PHE A 73 -2.50 -19.00 4.60
C PHE A 73 -3.15 -17.92 3.75
N ARG A 74 -4.25 -17.33 4.23
CA ARG A 74 -4.99 -16.28 3.52
C ARG A 74 -5.33 -15.13 4.47
N TYR A 75 -4.91 -13.93 4.11
CA TYR A 75 -5.23 -12.70 4.87
C TYR A 75 -6.66 -12.20 4.69
N ARG A 76 -7.29 -12.53 3.56
CA ARG A 76 -8.69 -12.19 3.23
C ARG A 76 -9.12 -12.93 1.95
N GLY A 77 -10.41 -13.16 1.74
CA GLY A 77 -10.96 -13.75 0.52
C GLY A 77 -12.19 -14.62 0.77
N PHE A 78 -12.82 -15.07 -0.32
CA PHE A 78 -14.19 -15.64 -0.32
C PHE A 78 -15.23 -14.71 0.32
N GLY A 79 -15.12 -13.42 0.00
CA GLY A 79 -15.92 -12.32 0.52
C GLY A 79 -15.20 -10.99 0.28
N ASN A 80 -15.83 -9.89 0.65
CA ASN A 80 -15.21 -8.57 0.76
C ASN A 80 -15.46 -7.97 2.16
N PRO A 81 -14.49 -8.05 3.08
CA PRO A 81 -13.14 -8.60 2.90
C PRO A 81 -13.11 -10.14 2.93
N GLY A 82 -14.15 -10.81 3.43
CA GLY A 82 -14.08 -12.22 3.78
C GLY A 82 -13.24 -12.44 5.05
N ARG A 83 -12.82 -13.68 5.27
CA ARG A 83 -12.17 -14.10 6.52
C ARG A 83 -10.67 -14.28 6.35
N MET A 84 -9.94 -14.10 7.45
CA MET A 84 -8.60 -14.66 7.58
C MET A 84 -8.72 -16.16 7.76
N TYR A 85 -7.90 -16.93 7.05
CA TYR A 85 -8.06 -18.38 6.96
C TYR A 85 -6.71 -19.08 6.87
N ILE A 86 -6.57 -20.18 7.59
CA ILE A 86 -5.46 -21.12 7.47
C ILE A 86 -5.98 -22.54 7.27
N LYS A 87 -5.22 -23.32 6.49
CA LYS A 87 -5.41 -24.76 6.33
C LYS A 87 -4.08 -25.46 6.52
N THR A 88 -4.09 -26.54 7.27
CA THR A 88 -2.91 -27.39 7.47
C THR A 88 -2.83 -28.49 6.40
N LYS A 89 -1.68 -29.15 6.29
CA LYS A 89 -1.45 -30.28 5.37
C LYS A 89 -2.30 -31.51 5.73
N ASP A 90 -2.69 -31.65 6.99
CA ASP A 90 -3.62 -32.69 7.49
C ASP A 90 -5.10 -32.25 7.46
N ASN A 91 -5.43 -31.17 6.74
CA ASN A 91 -6.79 -30.66 6.52
C ASN A 91 -7.54 -30.10 7.73
N ARG A 92 -6.85 -29.70 8.81
CA ARG A 92 -7.46 -28.83 9.83
C ARG A 92 -7.59 -27.43 9.27
N GLU A 93 -8.72 -26.80 9.54
CA GLU A 93 -9.07 -25.47 9.01
C GLU A 93 -9.45 -24.54 10.17
N TYR A 94 -8.95 -23.30 10.10
CA TYR A 94 -9.21 -22.28 11.11
C TYR A 94 -9.37 -20.91 10.46
N ASP A 95 -10.19 -20.07 11.07
CA ASP A 95 -10.46 -18.74 10.55
C ASP A 95 -10.78 -17.71 11.66
N ARG A 96 -10.70 -16.43 11.28
CA ARG A 96 -11.19 -15.29 12.06
C ARG A 96 -11.80 -14.22 11.16
N GLU A 97 -12.63 -13.37 11.77
CA GLU A 97 -13.07 -12.12 11.16
C GLU A 97 -11.86 -11.26 10.72
N TYR A 98 -11.95 -10.63 9.55
CA TYR A 98 -10.90 -9.72 9.06
C TYR A 98 -10.52 -8.65 10.09
N ASN A 99 -11.53 -8.02 10.71
CA ASN A 99 -11.32 -6.93 11.66
C ASN A 99 -10.72 -7.39 13.00
N SER A 100 -10.74 -8.69 13.34
CA SER A 100 -10.03 -9.14 14.54
C SER A 100 -8.50 -9.06 14.39
N PHE A 101 -8.00 -8.98 13.15
CA PHE A 101 -6.58 -8.87 12.86
C PHE A 101 -6.18 -7.47 12.38
N TRP A 102 -7.05 -6.84 11.57
CA TRP A 102 -6.79 -5.54 10.94
C TRP A 102 -7.60 -4.37 11.50
N GLY A 103 -8.60 -4.59 12.35
CA GLY A 103 -9.50 -3.52 12.82
C GLY A 103 -8.83 -2.50 13.74
N GLU A 104 -7.80 -2.91 14.48
CA GLU A 104 -7.10 -2.05 15.45
C GLU A 104 -5.73 -1.61 14.90
N GLU A 105 -5.62 -0.36 14.45
CA GLU A 105 -4.40 0.20 13.82
C GLU A 105 -3.15 0.10 14.70
N SER A 106 -3.32 0.23 16.02
CA SER A 106 -2.22 0.12 16.98
C SER A 106 -1.55 -1.27 16.96
N THR A 107 -2.26 -2.30 16.49
CA THR A 107 -1.75 -3.68 16.38
C THR A 107 -1.15 -4.02 15.02
N TRP A 108 -1.13 -3.11 14.04
CA TRP A 108 -0.70 -3.43 12.67
C TRP A 108 0.78 -3.83 12.55
N ARG A 109 1.61 -3.57 13.57
CA ARG A 109 3.06 -3.89 13.60
C ARG A 109 3.78 -3.46 12.32
N ILE A 110 3.58 -2.19 11.95
CA ILE A 110 4.14 -1.64 10.72
C ILE A 110 5.58 -1.15 10.97
N PRO A 111 6.55 -1.54 10.11
CA PRO A 111 7.93 -1.08 10.21
C PRO A 111 8.07 0.44 10.12
N PHE A 112 9.11 0.97 10.75
CA PHE A 112 9.39 2.42 10.75
C PHE A 112 9.43 3.03 9.34
N ARG A 113 10.04 2.33 8.37
CA ARG A 113 10.12 2.77 6.98
C ARG A 113 8.75 3.08 6.35
N CYS A 114 7.69 2.36 6.73
CA CYS A 114 6.34 2.62 6.24
C CYS A 114 5.69 3.84 6.91
N LYS A 115 6.08 4.16 8.16
CA LYS A 115 5.58 5.34 8.91
C LYS A 115 6.09 6.67 8.33
N ILE A 116 7.23 6.64 7.64
CA ILE A 116 7.84 7.80 6.98
C ILE A 116 7.71 7.76 5.44
N CYS A 117 6.87 6.87 4.90
CA CYS A 117 6.72 6.71 3.47
C CYS A 117 6.00 7.92 2.83
N PRO A 118 6.60 8.61 1.84
CA PRO A 118 6.00 9.79 1.22
C PRO A 118 5.00 9.47 0.10
N ASP A 119 4.97 8.21 -0.35
CA ASP A 119 4.09 7.74 -1.42
C ASP A 119 3.34 6.48 -0.97
N SER A 120 2.16 6.66 -0.37
CA SER A 120 1.26 5.54 -0.01
C SER A 120 0.14 5.32 -1.01
N ILE A 121 -0.11 6.29 -1.90
CA ILE A 121 -1.19 6.27 -2.89
C ILE A 121 -0.70 5.95 -4.31
N GLY A 122 0.59 5.68 -4.47
CA GLY A 122 1.19 5.30 -5.75
C GLY A 122 1.33 6.46 -6.72
N ASP A 123 1.71 7.65 -6.26
CA ASP A 123 1.95 8.85 -7.11
C ASP A 123 2.91 8.58 -8.28
N SER A 124 3.81 7.61 -8.09
CA SER A 124 4.79 7.20 -9.10
C SER A 124 4.28 6.16 -10.11
N ALA A 125 3.07 5.62 -9.94
CA ALA A 125 2.51 4.53 -10.75
C ALA A 125 1.76 5.02 -12.01
N ASP A 126 1.43 4.10 -12.90
CA ASP A 126 0.50 4.36 -14.00
C ASP A 126 -0.96 4.23 -13.54
N ILE A 127 -1.24 3.22 -12.71
CA ILE A 127 -2.54 2.97 -12.10
C ILE A 127 -2.32 2.51 -10.66
N SER A 128 -3.06 3.11 -9.72
CA SER A 128 -3.18 2.64 -8.34
C SER A 128 -4.58 2.09 -8.07
N ALA A 129 -4.69 0.85 -7.63
CA ALA A 129 -5.96 0.25 -7.19
C ALA A 129 -6.15 0.36 -5.67
N LEU A 130 -7.39 0.48 -5.21
CA LEU A 130 -7.73 0.59 -3.78
C LEU A 130 -9.10 -0.02 -3.48
N ASP A 131 -9.27 -0.55 -2.27
CA ASP A 131 -10.58 -0.93 -1.74
C ASP A 131 -11.47 0.32 -1.57
N THR A 132 -12.77 0.18 -1.81
CA THR A 132 -13.78 1.26 -1.70
C THR A 132 -14.57 1.20 -0.39
N TRP A 133 -13.92 0.86 0.72
CA TRP A 133 -14.58 0.79 2.02
C TRP A 133 -14.86 2.18 2.58
N ARG A 134 -16.14 2.59 2.60
CA ARG A 134 -16.59 3.85 3.20
C ARG A 134 -16.09 3.96 4.66
N GLY A 135 -15.50 5.09 5.03
CA GLY A 135 -14.88 5.30 6.34
C GLY A 135 -13.50 4.62 6.54
N GLY A 136 -12.96 3.93 5.52
CA GLY A 136 -11.62 3.34 5.57
C GLY A 136 -11.53 1.93 6.16
N SER A 137 -12.65 1.31 6.54
CA SER A 137 -12.69 -0.03 7.13
C SER A 137 -13.99 -0.74 6.73
N PRO A 138 -13.97 -2.06 6.46
CA PRO A 138 -15.18 -2.78 6.11
C PRO A 138 -16.07 -2.95 7.34
N THR A 139 -17.36 -2.63 7.18
CA THR A 139 -18.37 -2.76 8.25
C THR A 139 -19.28 -3.99 8.07
N LYS A 140 -19.31 -4.55 6.86
CA LYS A 140 -20.08 -5.74 6.47
C LYS A 140 -19.46 -6.35 5.21
N GLU A 141 -19.92 -7.55 4.86
CA GLU A 141 -19.67 -8.15 3.54
C GLU A 141 -20.48 -7.42 2.45
N ASP A 142 -19.88 -7.27 1.28
CA ASP A 142 -20.52 -6.77 0.05
C ASP A 142 -19.86 -7.36 -1.20
N ASP A 143 -20.28 -6.91 -2.39
CA ASP A 143 -19.81 -7.43 -3.68
C ASP A 143 -18.32 -7.15 -3.96
N GLY A 144 -17.69 -6.23 -3.23
CA GLY A 144 -16.27 -5.92 -3.37
C GLY A 144 -15.95 -5.13 -4.64
N PHE A 145 -15.90 -3.80 -4.50
CA PHE A 145 -15.44 -2.91 -5.56
C PHE A 145 -14.03 -2.40 -5.27
N ASN A 146 -13.29 -2.18 -6.36
CA ASN A 146 -12.04 -1.45 -6.32
C ASN A 146 -12.23 -0.12 -7.04
N ALA A 147 -11.66 0.94 -6.49
CA ALA A 147 -11.43 2.17 -7.24
C ALA A 147 -10.03 2.12 -7.88
N ALA A 148 -9.86 2.89 -8.95
CA ALA A 148 -8.59 3.03 -9.64
C ALA A 148 -8.26 4.52 -9.81
N ILE A 149 -7.04 4.89 -9.41
CA ILE A 149 -6.45 6.21 -9.69
C ILE A 149 -5.53 6.03 -10.89
N VAL A 150 -5.92 6.60 -12.02
CA VAL A 150 -5.15 6.56 -13.26
C VAL A 150 -4.31 7.83 -13.37
N ARG A 151 -3.00 7.68 -13.58
CA ARG A 151 -2.03 8.79 -13.46
C ARG A 151 -1.34 9.15 -14.75
N THR A 152 -1.15 8.18 -15.64
CA THR A 152 -0.43 8.37 -16.89
C THR A 152 -1.33 8.06 -18.08
N LYS A 153 -1.00 8.63 -19.25
CA LYS A 153 -1.70 8.34 -20.49
C LYS A 153 -1.72 6.84 -20.81
N ARG A 154 -0.59 6.15 -20.65
CA ARG A 154 -0.51 4.70 -20.84
C ARG A 154 -1.37 3.91 -19.85
N GLY A 155 -1.51 4.37 -18.61
CA GLY A 155 -2.44 3.77 -17.64
C GLY A 155 -3.91 3.97 -18.05
N LEU A 156 -4.24 5.14 -18.60
CA LEU A 156 -5.57 5.43 -19.12
C LEU A 156 -5.91 4.59 -20.35
N ASP A 157 -4.95 4.40 -21.25
CA ASP A 157 -5.14 3.56 -22.42
C ASP A 157 -5.34 2.10 -22.01
N LEU A 158 -4.54 1.60 -21.05
CA LEU A 158 -4.67 0.24 -20.52
C LEU A 158 -6.04 -0.03 -19.89
N ILE A 159 -6.52 0.86 -19.01
CA ILE A 159 -7.81 0.62 -18.32
C ILE A 159 -8.99 0.67 -19.30
N ASN A 160 -8.92 1.53 -20.32
CA ASN A 160 -9.94 1.63 -21.35
C ASN A 160 -9.93 0.39 -22.27
N GLU A 161 -8.75 -0.09 -22.64
CA GLU A 161 -8.61 -1.32 -23.43
C GLU A 161 -9.10 -2.54 -22.64
N ALA A 162 -8.72 -2.67 -21.37
CA ALA A 162 -9.19 -3.74 -20.49
C ALA A 162 -10.72 -3.73 -20.35
N ALA A 163 -11.34 -2.56 -20.28
CA ALA A 163 -12.80 -2.42 -20.24
C ALA A 163 -13.47 -2.78 -21.58
N LYS A 164 -12.89 -2.31 -22.70
CA LYS A 164 -13.37 -2.62 -24.05
C LYS A 164 -13.32 -4.13 -24.33
N GLU A 165 -12.25 -4.79 -23.93
CA GLU A 165 -12.05 -6.25 -24.04
C GLU A 165 -12.77 -7.04 -22.93
N LYS A 166 -13.54 -6.36 -22.07
CA LYS A 166 -14.38 -6.95 -21.01
C LYS A 166 -13.61 -7.72 -19.93
N PHE A 167 -12.31 -7.44 -19.76
CA PHE A 167 -11.53 -7.95 -18.62
C PHE A 167 -11.94 -7.28 -17.30
N ILE A 168 -12.41 -6.04 -17.37
CA ILE A 168 -12.94 -5.29 -16.23
C ILE A 168 -14.25 -4.61 -16.60
N HIS A 169 -15.06 -4.32 -15.59
CA HIS A 169 -16.22 -3.44 -15.71
C HIS A 169 -15.91 -2.09 -15.05
N ILE A 170 -16.02 -1.01 -15.81
CA ILE A 170 -15.89 0.35 -15.25
C ILE A 170 -17.24 0.76 -14.69
N GLY A 171 -17.30 0.92 -13.38
CA GLY A 171 -18.48 1.43 -12.68
C GLY A 171 -18.54 2.97 -12.67
N ASP A 172 -19.08 3.51 -11.58
CA ASP A 172 -19.33 4.94 -11.44
C ASP A 172 -18.06 5.79 -11.43
N LYS A 173 -18.20 7.04 -11.88
CA LYS A 173 -17.16 8.06 -11.73
C LYS A 173 -17.11 8.50 -10.28
N LEU A 174 -15.91 8.42 -9.70
CA LEU A 174 -15.65 8.81 -8.31
C LEU A 174 -15.08 10.22 -8.24
N THR A 175 -15.37 10.91 -7.13
CA THR A 175 -14.76 12.20 -6.78
C THR A 175 -13.57 12.01 -5.85
N ILE A 176 -12.76 13.06 -5.69
CA ILE A 176 -11.67 13.06 -4.68
C ILE A 176 -12.24 12.84 -3.27
N ASN A 177 -13.44 13.34 -2.99
CA ASN A 177 -14.08 13.14 -1.69
C ASN A 177 -14.44 11.67 -1.44
N ASP A 178 -14.87 10.94 -2.48
CA ASP A 178 -15.09 9.50 -2.37
C ASP A 178 -13.79 8.77 -2.04
N ILE A 179 -12.69 9.10 -2.73
CA ILE A 179 -11.38 8.49 -2.45
C ILE A 179 -10.90 8.83 -1.03
N ASN A 180 -11.11 10.06 -0.56
CA ASN A 180 -10.75 10.48 0.79
C ASN A 180 -11.53 9.70 1.85
N ASP A 181 -12.81 9.43 1.60
CA ASP A 181 -13.69 8.66 2.48
C ASP A 181 -13.37 7.16 2.44
N PHE A 182 -12.95 6.63 1.29
CA PHE A 182 -12.49 5.24 1.18
C PHE A 182 -11.13 5.01 1.85
N GLN A 183 -10.25 6.02 1.88
CA GLN A 183 -8.86 5.88 2.32
C GLN A 183 -8.42 7.01 3.29
N PRO A 184 -9.16 7.29 4.38
CA PRO A 184 -8.86 8.39 5.29
C PRO A 184 -7.50 8.24 5.97
N HIS A 185 -7.09 7.00 6.28
CA HIS A 185 -5.75 6.72 6.83
C HIS A 185 -4.63 7.16 5.87
N GLN A 186 -4.84 7.04 4.57
CA GLN A 186 -3.84 7.42 3.55
C GLN A 186 -3.77 8.93 3.39
N LEU A 187 -4.92 9.61 3.43
CA LEU A 187 -4.98 11.06 3.47
C LEU A 187 -4.21 11.60 4.68
N ASN A 188 -4.47 11.07 5.87
CA ASN A 188 -3.79 11.49 7.10
C ASN A 188 -2.28 11.21 7.04
N ARG A 189 -1.86 10.07 6.48
CA ARG A 189 -0.44 9.76 6.27
C ARG A 189 0.24 10.74 5.32
N LYS A 190 -0.41 11.07 4.20
CA LYS A 190 0.12 12.03 3.23
C LYS A 190 0.26 13.43 3.84
N LYS A 191 -0.70 13.83 4.70
CA LYS A 191 -0.65 15.07 5.48
C LYS A 191 0.49 15.09 6.50
N ALA A 192 0.75 13.98 7.18
CA ALA A 192 1.71 13.91 8.28
C ALA A 192 3.18 13.78 7.84
N VAL A 193 3.45 13.22 6.66
CA VAL A 193 4.79 12.69 6.33
C VAL A 193 5.89 13.77 6.30
N TYR A 194 5.59 14.98 5.82
CA TYR A 194 6.59 16.05 5.78
C TYR A 194 7.01 16.50 7.18
N ALA A 195 6.05 16.70 8.09
CA ALA A 195 6.34 17.02 9.49
C ALA A 195 7.18 15.93 10.16
N ARG A 196 6.92 14.64 9.86
CA ARG A 196 7.77 13.53 10.32
C ARG A 196 9.19 13.64 9.76
N HIS A 197 9.35 13.97 8.48
CA HIS A 197 10.67 14.17 7.86
C HIS A 197 11.42 15.35 8.49
N LEU A 198 10.73 16.45 8.83
CA LEU A 198 11.33 17.57 9.56
C LEU A 198 11.82 17.17 10.96
N GLY A 199 11.03 16.38 11.70
CA GLY A 199 11.42 15.89 13.02
C GLY A 199 12.68 15.02 12.94
N MET A 200 12.76 14.14 11.94
CA MET A 200 13.96 13.35 11.67
C MET A 200 15.18 14.24 11.38
N LYS A 201 15.04 15.24 10.48
CA LYS A 201 16.12 16.17 10.12
C LYS A 201 16.64 16.94 11.34
N LYS A 202 15.74 17.47 12.18
CA LYS A 202 16.09 18.19 13.41
C LYS A 202 16.87 17.35 14.42
N ASN A 203 16.77 16.02 14.31
CA ASN A 203 17.45 15.06 15.18
C ASN A 203 18.58 14.31 14.46
N ASN A 204 19.11 14.89 13.37
CA ASN A 204 20.21 14.32 12.59
C ASN A 204 19.99 12.87 12.14
N SER A 205 18.73 12.44 12.03
CA SER A 205 18.38 11.11 11.58
C SER A 205 18.34 11.07 10.04
N PRO A 206 18.84 10.00 9.40
CA PRO A 206 18.75 9.85 7.95
C PRO A 206 17.31 9.98 7.46
N THR A 207 17.10 10.86 6.47
CA THR A 207 15.77 11.16 5.93
C THR A 207 15.70 10.88 4.43
N ILE A 208 14.48 10.88 3.88
CA ILE A 208 14.25 10.65 2.46
C ILE A 208 14.14 12.00 1.76
N VAL A 209 14.90 12.20 0.69
CA VAL A 209 14.66 13.32 -0.23
C VAL A 209 13.52 12.91 -1.17
N SER A 210 12.41 13.63 -1.08
CA SER A 210 11.30 13.49 -2.03
C SER A 210 11.27 14.69 -2.96
N LYS A 211 10.91 14.44 -4.22
CA LYS A 211 10.64 15.45 -5.24
C LYS A 211 9.27 15.16 -5.83
N ASP A 212 8.50 16.22 -6.13
CA ASP A 212 7.22 16.14 -6.85
C ASP A 212 6.11 15.31 -6.17
N LEU A 213 6.28 14.96 -4.89
CA LEU A 213 5.26 14.28 -4.08
C LEU A 213 4.36 15.24 -3.29
N ARG A 214 4.61 16.55 -3.43
CA ARG A 214 3.86 17.67 -2.83
C ARG A 214 3.70 17.62 -1.30
N ILE A 215 4.59 16.92 -0.61
CA ILE A 215 4.41 16.64 0.83
C ILE A 215 4.57 17.91 1.67
N GLU A 216 5.38 18.87 1.22
CA GLU A 216 5.56 20.15 1.88
C GLU A 216 4.33 21.04 1.71
N GLU A 217 3.82 21.18 0.49
CA GLU A 217 2.61 21.96 0.20
C GLU A 217 1.40 21.41 0.95
N ILE A 218 1.25 20.09 0.97
CA ILE A 218 0.18 19.43 1.72
C ILE A 218 0.33 19.70 3.23
N SER A 219 1.56 19.70 3.76
CA SER A 219 1.80 19.97 5.18
C SER A 219 1.40 21.39 5.59
N LYS A 220 1.43 22.36 4.67
CA LYS A 220 0.98 23.75 4.90
C LYS A 220 -0.53 23.87 5.05
N LEU A 221 -1.30 22.84 4.63
CA LEU A 221 -2.76 22.78 4.79
C LEU A 221 -3.18 22.24 6.17
N ASN A 222 -2.25 21.71 6.95
CA ASN A 222 -2.54 21.20 8.30
C ASN A 222 -2.49 22.33 9.34
N SER A 223 -3.08 22.11 10.51
CA SER A 223 -2.86 22.99 11.65
C SER A 223 -1.41 22.89 12.16
N GLU A 224 -0.92 23.97 12.77
CA GLU A 224 0.40 23.98 13.41
C GLU A 224 0.52 22.91 14.50
N GLU A 225 -0.54 22.73 15.29
CA GLU A 225 -0.62 21.71 16.34
C GLU A 225 -0.44 20.30 15.76
N PHE A 226 -1.13 19.99 14.65
CA PHE A 226 -1.01 18.69 13.98
C PHE A 226 0.43 18.44 13.51
N ASN A 227 1.04 19.42 12.83
CA ASN A 227 2.40 19.30 12.34
C ASN A 227 3.40 19.12 13.49
N LYS A 228 3.28 19.90 14.58
CA LYS A 228 4.15 19.79 15.76
C LYS A 228 3.99 18.43 16.45
N LYS A 229 2.77 17.90 16.53
CA LYS A 229 2.51 16.56 17.08
C LYS A 229 3.19 15.46 16.26
N GLU A 230 3.12 15.52 14.94
CA GLU A 230 3.77 14.53 14.06
C GLU A 230 5.29 14.64 14.09
N GLU A 231 5.83 15.86 14.16
CA GLU A 231 7.26 16.13 14.31
C GLU A 231 7.81 15.54 15.63
N LEU A 232 7.17 15.80 16.76
CA LEU A 232 7.59 15.25 18.06
C LEU A 232 7.34 13.73 18.15
N GLY A 233 6.23 13.27 17.57
CA GLY A 233 5.84 11.86 17.58
C GLY A 233 6.81 10.97 16.81
N ILE A 234 7.52 11.49 15.79
CA ILE A 234 8.53 10.70 15.09
C ILE A 234 9.77 10.45 15.95
N LEU A 235 10.13 11.34 16.88
CA LEU A 235 11.31 11.19 17.74
C LEU A 235 11.18 10.00 18.67
N LYS A 236 10.03 9.92 19.34
CA LYS A 236 9.65 8.77 20.18
C LYS A 236 9.60 7.43 19.42
N ARG A 237 9.47 7.47 18.09
CA ARG A 237 9.48 6.26 17.24
C ARG A 237 10.90 5.87 16.84
N ILE A 238 11.80 6.84 16.68
CA ILE A 238 13.22 6.60 16.36
C ILE A 238 13.93 5.98 17.56
N GLU A 239 13.66 6.45 18.79
CA GLU A 239 14.21 5.88 20.04
C GLU A 239 13.87 4.40 20.26
N LYS A 240 12.91 3.85 19.51
CA LYS A 240 12.44 2.46 19.61
C LYS A 240 13.01 1.53 18.54
N ILE A 241 13.86 2.06 17.65
CA ILE A 241 14.55 1.33 16.58
C ILE A 241 15.96 1.01 17.07
#